data_AF-A0A661AY46-F1
#
_entry.id   AF-A0A661AY46-F1
#
_cell.length_a   1.000
_cell.length_b   1.000
_cell.length_c   1.000
_cell.angle_alpha   90.00
_cell.angle_beta   90.00
_cell.angle_gamma   90.00
#
_symmetry.space_group_name_H-M   'P 1'
#
loop_
_entity.id
_entity.type
_entity.pdbx_description
1 polymer ?
#
loop_
_entity_poly.entity_id
_entity_poly.type
_entity_poly.pdbx_seq_one_letter_code
_entity_poly.pdbx_strand_id
1 'polypeptide(L)'
;MRLIKITSLFLFAFSLLFGAETIRKITVIGCEATSPELVRVNSGLEEGRPYSTSKIEDAVKSIYALGNFADVRILTTKTPYGYDIEIRVVELPRVESIEFEGNKKIKDGDLEKEINLVDGSFISDAAIFDAIKKIEKKYNKEGRYDVSVKYELKDGEQKNYKKLIFHIDEGKDLRVKQIKFVGNKEFSDKKLRRQMDTKQRWLLRSGKFDPEKYQQDLQNIEDFYHSKGFITAQITKDTVEKTDKGIFITIYIDEGKKYYLKNISVQGNKIFATDKLMKYFKLEPGDVFNQKKMDESIQNIYLAYSDDGYIHAQVNPEKQISGDSVSVDVSIEEGPQAHIHLINIAGNTRTFEKVIRRELVLYPGDVFRRNLLVVSQRNVYFLNYFEDVVPEFNILQNGDVDITLKVTEKPIGKFQVGAGYNAQDKLTGNISIGWPNVLGRGWTLDLSYEFGKLKNNFSISFTEPWLFDTPTSFGFDLYNTRWTWSGYYTEYRTGGAIRLGRKLWRPRYVSISGRYKLESVKYEDIGSNYTPSPAYDITQIDWPRIESSVLLAIERDSRDSRVFASKGSRNTISFENSGGIIGGQIEFQKLWLKS
;
A
#
# COMPACT_ATOMS: atom_id res chain seq x y z
N MET A 1 79.49 -43.26 16.08
CA MET A 1 78.82 -43.80 17.27
C MET A 1 79.32 -43.02 18.48
N ARG A 2 78.38 -42.47 19.28
CA ARG A 2 78.54 -41.82 20.59
C ARG A 2 79.00 -40.35 20.63
N LEU A 3 78.28 -39.64 21.51
CA LEU A 3 78.45 -38.27 22.02
C LEU A 3 78.08 -37.12 21.08
N ILE A 4 76.77 -36.87 20.93
CA ILE A 4 76.05 -35.65 21.37
C ILE A 4 74.57 -36.06 21.43
N LYS A 5 74.23 -36.82 22.49
CA LYS A 5 72.87 -37.04 22.98
C LYS A 5 72.97 -36.62 24.44
N ILE A 6 72.28 -35.54 24.84
CA ILE A 6 71.75 -35.22 26.19
C ILE A 6 71.46 -33.71 26.39
N THR A 7 71.93 -32.78 25.55
CA THR A 7 71.63 -31.34 25.72
C THR A 7 70.35 -30.85 25.03
N SER A 8 69.71 -31.65 24.17
CA SER A 8 68.43 -31.28 23.53
C SER A 8 67.19 -31.71 24.32
N LEU A 9 67.35 -32.44 25.43
CA LEU A 9 66.22 -32.96 26.22
C LEU A 9 65.93 -32.15 27.50
N PHE A 10 66.75 -31.15 27.81
CA PHE A 10 66.53 -30.25 28.96
C PHE A 10 66.10 -28.82 28.56
N LEU A 11 66.13 -28.49 27.26
CA LEU A 11 65.64 -27.21 26.74
C LEU A 11 64.19 -27.25 26.24
N PHE A 12 63.52 -28.41 26.28
CA PHE A 12 62.10 -28.55 25.92
C PHE A 12 61.16 -28.57 27.14
N ALA A 13 61.70 -28.46 28.35
CA ALA A 13 60.94 -28.51 29.60
C ALA A 13 60.95 -27.20 30.40
N PHE A 14 61.49 -26.09 29.85
CA PHE A 14 61.57 -24.80 30.55
C PHE A 14 61.01 -23.61 29.75
N SER A 15 60.04 -23.85 28.88
CA SER A 15 59.20 -22.80 28.28
C SER A 15 57.69 -23.09 28.36
N LEU A 16 57.30 -24.07 29.18
CA LEU A 16 55.92 -24.28 29.64
C LEU A 16 55.74 -23.64 31.03
N LEU A 17 55.98 -22.34 31.10
CA LEU A 17 55.65 -21.50 32.26
C LEU A 17 55.30 -20.07 31.82
N PHE A 18 54.75 -19.91 30.62
CA PHE A 18 53.76 -18.86 30.39
C PHE A 18 52.40 -19.53 30.58
N GLY A 19 51.96 -19.62 31.84
CA GLY A 19 50.56 -19.91 32.10
C GLY A 19 49.75 -18.89 31.32
N ALA A 20 48.89 -19.35 30.40
CA ALA A 20 47.95 -18.46 29.74
C ALA A 20 47.21 -17.71 30.85
N GLU A 21 47.38 -16.39 30.93
CA GLU A 21 46.82 -15.62 32.03
C GLU A 21 45.29 -15.74 31.92
N THR A 22 44.67 -16.50 32.83
CA THR A 22 43.24 -16.81 32.76
C THR A 22 42.43 -15.76 33.49
N ILE A 23 41.17 -15.62 33.08
CA ILE A 23 40.17 -14.84 33.80
C ILE A 23 39.85 -15.58 35.09
N ARG A 24 40.14 -14.98 36.24
CA ARG A 24 39.94 -15.60 37.55
C ARG A 24 38.53 -15.35 38.07
N LYS A 25 38.05 -14.12 37.94
CA LYS A 25 36.77 -13.67 38.48
C LYS A 25 36.13 -12.61 37.60
N ILE A 26 34.82 -12.69 37.40
CA ILE A 26 34.03 -11.67 36.70
C ILE A 26 33.00 -11.09 37.68
N THR A 27 33.01 -9.78 37.84
CA THR A 27 32.03 -9.05 38.68
C THR A 27 31.29 -8.04 37.82
N VAL A 28 29.96 -7.96 37.96
CA VAL A 28 29.13 -7.00 37.24
C VAL A 28 28.58 -5.98 38.23
N ILE A 29 28.72 -4.69 37.94
CA ILE A 29 28.32 -3.56 38.79
C ILE A 29 27.49 -2.57 37.96
N GLY A 30 26.46 -1.99 38.58
CA GLY A 30 25.64 -0.93 37.98
C GLY A 30 24.36 -1.40 37.31
N CYS A 31 24.01 -2.68 37.45
CA CYS A 31 22.67 -3.15 37.10
C CYS A 31 21.66 -2.75 38.18
N GLU A 32 20.61 -2.04 37.79
CA GLU A 32 19.53 -1.61 38.70
C GLU A 32 18.24 -2.39 38.47
N ALA A 33 17.83 -2.55 37.20
CA ALA A 33 16.65 -3.29 36.78
C ALA A 33 17.00 -4.56 35.98
N THR A 34 18.18 -4.61 35.35
CA THR A 34 18.66 -5.78 34.60
C THR A 34 19.33 -6.78 35.54
N SER A 35 19.23 -8.09 35.23
CA SER A 35 19.96 -9.10 35.99
C SER A 35 21.47 -9.01 35.68
N PRO A 36 22.37 -8.93 36.68
CA PRO A 36 23.81 -8.98 36.48
C PRO A 36 24.27 -10.23 35.71
N GLU A 37 23.54 -11.33 35.87
CA GLU A 37 23.82 -12.59 35.18
C GLU A 37 23.58 -12.48 33.66
N LEU A 38 22.58 -11.70 33.24
CA LEU A 38 22.31 -11.48 31.81
C LEU A 38 23.49 -10.77 31.14
N VAL A 39 24.05 -9.76 31.81
CA VAL A 39 25.25 -9.04 31.34
C VAL A 39 26.46 -9.97 31.29
N ARG A 40 26.64 -10.80 32.33
CA ARG A 40 27.72 -11.77 32.40
C ARG A 40 27.66 -12.77 31.23
N VAL A 41 26.49 -13.36 30.98
CA VAL A 41 26.30 -14.34 29.89
C VAL A 41 26.51 -13.70 28.52
N ASN A 42 25.94 -12.52 28.27
CA ASN A 42 26.06 -11.85 26.98
C ASN A 42 27.43 -11.21 26.73
N SER A 43 28.26 -11.04 27.77
CA SER A 43 29.65 -10.62 27.61
C SER A 43 30.50 -11.65 26.87
N GLY A 44 30.11 -12.93 26.85
CA GLY A 44 30.92 -14.01 26.28
C GLY A 44 32.23 -14.29 27.03
N LEU A 45 32.42 -13.67 28.20
CA LEU A 45 33.56 -13.89 29.08
C LEU A 45 33.23 -15.00 30.09
N GLU A 46 34.15 -15.94 30.26
CA GLU A 46 34.02 -17.07 31.19
C GLU A 46 35.24 -17.13 32.11
N GLU A 47 34.99 -17.40 33.40
CA GLU A 47 36.05 -17.68 34.37
C GLU A 47 36.80 -18.98 33.98
N GLY A 48 38.12 -18.99 34.18
CA GLY A 48 39.02 -20.07 33.79
C GLY A 48 39.48 -20.05 32.32
N ARG A 49 38.93 -19.16 31.47
CA ARG A 49 39.38 -19.02 30.08
C ARG A 49 40.57 -18.08 29.93
N PRO A 50 41.38 -18.20 28.85
CA PRO A 50 42.48 -17.27 28.57
C PRO A 50 41.97 -15.84 28.39
N TYR A 51 42.63 -14.89 29.05
CA TYR A 51 42.41 -13.46 28.86
C TYR A 51 42.91 -13.02 27.48
N SER A 52 42.11 -12.23 26.78
CA SER A 52 42.48 -11.62 25.50
C SER A 52 41.78 -10.27 25.34
N THR A 53 42.52 -9.25 24.92
CA THR A 53 41.99 -7.90 24.70
C THR A 53 40.91 -7.88 23.62
N SER A 54 41.03 -8.69 22.55
CA SER A 54 40.00 -8.75 21.51
C SER A 54 38.67 -9.25 22.06
N LYS A 55 38.70 -10.23 22.97
CA LYS A 55 37.49 -10.74 23.63
C LYS A 55 36.85 -9.72 24.56
N ILE A 56 37.63 -8.82 25.16
CA ILE A 56 37.08 -7.72 25.95
C ILE A 56 36.36 -6.71 25.05
N GLU A 57 36.91 -6.37 23.89
CA GLU A 57 36.24 -5.50 22.92
C GLU A 57 34.94 -6.12 22.40
N ASP A 58 34.95 -7.41 22.07
CA ASP A 58 33.76 -8.15 21.64
C ASP A 58 32.71 -8.24 22.75
N ALA A 59 33.15 -8.39 24.02
CA ALA A 59 32.28 -8.35 25.18
C ALA A 59 31.59 -6.99 25.33
N VAL A 60 32.33 -5.89 25.19
CA VAL A 60 31.77 -4.53 25.22
C VAL A 60 30.73 -4.37 24.11
N LYS A 61 31.05 -4.77 22.87
CA LYS A 61 30.10 -4.71 21.72
C LYS A 61 28.85 -5.54 21.97
N SER A 62 29.00 -6.75 22.51
CA SER A 62 27.89 -7.67 22.76
C SER A 62 26.95 -7.15 23.86
N ILE A 63 27.50 -6.52 24.90
CA ILE A 63 26.69 -5.89 25.95
C ILE A 63 25.98 -4.64 25.41
N TYR A 64 26.64 -3.81 24.59
CA TYR A 64 25.98 -2.67 23.93
C TYR A 64 24.87 -3.12 22.96
N ALA A 65 25.03 -4.26 22.29
CA ALA A 65 24.04 -4.82 21.37
C ALA A 65 22.72 -5.21 22.08
N LEU A 66 22.72 -5.34 23.41
CA LEU A 66 21.49 -5.53 24.19
C LEU A 66 20.58 -4.28 24.18
N GLY A 67 21.14 -3.10 23.88
CA GLY A 67 20.38 -1.86 23.68
C GLY A 67 19.81 -1.19 24.93
N ASN A 68 20.10 -1.72 26.13
CA ASN A 68 19.57 -1.28 27.42
C ASN A 68 20.59 -0.52 28.29
N PHE A 69 21.80 -0.25 27.79
CA PHE A 69 22.88 0.40 28.54
C PHE A 69 23.38 1.67 27.85
N ALA A 70 23.58 2.73 28.64
CA ALA A 70 24.10 4.03 28.23
C ALA A 70 25.64 4.02 28.14
N ASP A 71 26.30 3.34 29.07
CA ASP A 71 27.74 3.19 29.12
C ASP A 71 28.11 1.78 29.59
N VAL A 72 29.14 1.20 28.98
CA VAL A 72 29.68 -0.12 29.32
C VAL A 72 31.19 -0.01 29.39
N ARG A 73 31.75 -0.25 30.57
CA ARG A 73 33.20 -0.25 30.81
C ARG A 73 33.62 -1.56 31.43
N ILE A 74 34.66 -2.16 30.89
CA ILE A 74 35.26 -3.36 31.46
C ILE A 74 36.62 -2.98 32.02
N LEU A 75 36.77 -3.05 33.34
CA LEU A 75 38.01 -2.81 34.05
C LEU A 75 38.71 -4.14 34.32
N THR A 76 40.00 -4.20 34.06
CA THR A 76 40.80 -5.42 34.21
C THR A 76 41.91 -5.19 35.21
N THR A 77 41.95 -5.98 36.29
CA THR A 77 42.99 -5.91 37.33
C THR A 77 43.84 -7.16 37.27
N LYS A 78 45.16 -6.99 37.04
CA LYS A 78 46.10 -8.11 37.01
C LYS A 78 46.45 -8.56 38.43
N THR A 79 46.37 -9.86 38.68
CA THR A 79 46.75 -10.49 39.96
C THR A 79 47.84 -11.54 39.73
N PRO A 80 48.56 -12.01 40.77
CA PRO A 80 49.54 -13.09 40.65
C PRO A 80 48.97 -14.42 40.11
N TYR A 81 47.65 -14.57 40.09
CA TYR A 81 46.95 -15.80 39.72
C TYR A 81 46.05 -15.67 38.46
N GLY A 82 46.10 -14.53 37.76
CA GLY A 82 45.27 -14.25 36.57
C GLY A 82 44.65 -12.85 36.57
N TYR A 83 43.63 -12.62 35.75
CA TYR A 83 42.91 -11.34 35.64
C TYR A 83 41.55 -11.35 36.33
N ASP A 84 41.28 -10.32 37.12
CA ASP A 84 39.93 -10.01 37.60
C ASP A 84 39.29 -8.99 36.67
N ILE A 85 38.06 -9.27 36.25
CA ILE A 85 37.29 -8.44 35.34
C ILE A 85 36.12 -7.84 36.10
N GLU A 86 35.98 -6.52 36.02
CA GLU A 86 34.86 -5.78 36.56
C GLU A 86 34.12 -5.08 35.42
N ILE A 87 32.91 -5.55 35.13
CA ILE A 87 32.02 -4.96 34.12
C ILE A 87 31.15 -3.93 34.81
N ARG A 88 31.39 -2.66 34.54
CA ARG A 88 30.55 -1.53 34.97
C ARG A 88 29.59 -1.16 33.85
N VAL A 89 28.30 -1.21 34.13
CA VAL A 89 27.26 -0.77 33.21
C VAL A 89 26.46 0.38 33.80
N VAL A 90 25.97 1.27 32.94
CA VAL A 90 24.99 2.29 33.30
C VAL A 90 23.73 1.97 32.50
N GLU A 91 22.64 1.61 33.17
CA GLU A 91 21.37 1.30 32.50
C GLU A 91 20.71 2.54 31.90
N LEU A 92 20.07 2.38 30.74
CA LEU A 92 19.18 3.39 30.20
C LEU A 92 17.86 3.37 30.97
N PRO A 93 17.32 4.53 31.37
CA PRO A 93 16.00 4.59 31.96
C PRO A 93 14.93 4.22 30.93
N ARG A 94 13.78 3.75 31.41
CA ARG A 94 12.61 3.45 30.57
C ARG A 94 11.58 4.56 30.59
N VAL A 95 10.86 4.72 29.48
CA VAL A 95 9.72 5.63 29.38
C VAL A 95 8.57 5.10 30.23
N GLU A 96 8.13 5.87 31.22
CA GLU A 96 6.87 5.62 31.96
C GLU A 96 5.68 6.25 31.24
N SER A 97 5.84 7.53 30.90
CA SER A 97 4.87 8.32 30.14
C SER A 97 5.60 9.37 29.32
N ILE A 98 4.96 9.80 28.24
CA ILE A 98 5.41 10.91 27.40
C ILE A 98 4.38 12.02 27.52
N GLU A 99 4.84 13.23 27.85
CA GLU A 99 3.98 14.40 27.97
C GLU A 99 4.49 15.49 27.03
N PHE A 100 3.55 16.25 26.46
CA PHE A 100 3.86 17.38 25.60
C PHE A 100 3.30 18.66 26.22
N GLU A 101 4.15 19.67 26.33
CA GLU A 101 3.77 20.98 26.83
C GLU A 101 4.02 22.04 25.75
N GLY A 102 3.09 22.97 25.59
CA GLY A 102 3.19 24.07 24.63
C GLY A 102 2.64 23.78 23.22
N ASN A 103 2.27 22.53 22.92
CA ASN A 103 1.63 22.10 21.68
C ASN A 103 0.13 22.46 21.63
N LYS A 104 -0.19 23.68 21.19
CA LYS A 104 -1.57 24.17 21.02
C LYS A 104 -2.17 23.81 19.66
N LYS A 105 -1.37 23.50 18.66
CA LYS A 105 -1.82 23.27 17.27
C LYS A 105 -1.85 21.82 16.86
N ILE A 106 -0.98 20.99 17.44
CA ILE A 106 -0.92 19.56 17.17
C ILE A 106 -1.28 18.85 18.46
N LYS A 107 -2.23 17.91 18.37
CA LYS A 107 -2.68 17.12 19.53
C LYS A 107 -1.59 16.12 19.94
N ASP A 108 -1.54 15.81 21.23
CA ASP A 108 -0.56 14.89 21.82
C ASP A 108 -0.51 13.55 21.06
N GLY A 109 -1.68 12.93 20.86
CA GLY A 109 -1.77 11.65 20.14
C GLY A 109 -1.32 11.68 18.68
N ASP A 110 -1.21 12.85 18.03
CA ASP A 110 -0.63 12.97 16.69
C ASP A 110 0.90 13.11 16.74
N LEU A 111 1.46 13.64 17.84
CA LEU A 111 2.89 13.69 18.10
C LEU A 111 3.40 12.32 18.57
N GLU A 112 2.66 11.64 19.46
CA GLU A 112 2.97 10.28 19.94
C GLU A 112 3.10 9.28 18.80
N LYS A 113 2.20 9.33 17.82
CA LYS A 113 2.26 8.45 16.64
C LYS A 113 3.45 8.73 15.73
N GLU A 114 3.97 9.95 15.76
CA GLU A 114 5.10 10.35 14.91
C GLU A 114 6.43 9.97 15.57
N ILE A 115 6.52 10.03 16.90
CA ILE A 115 7.72 9.64 17.63
C ILE A 115 7.78 8.12 17.78
N ASN A 116 8.94 7.51 17.52
CA ASN A 116 9.13 6.05 17.66
C ASN A 116 9.42 5.66 19.12
N LEU A 117 8.81 6.37 20.08
CA LEU A 117 8.98 6.12 21.51
C LEU A 117 7.62 5.74 22.07
N VAL A 118 7.54 4.54 22.64
CA VAL A 118 6.35 4.02 23.33
C VAL A 118 6.68 3.72 24.78
N ASP A 119 5.65 3.58 25.61
CA ASP A 119 5.81 3.19 27.02
C ASP A 119 6.68 1.93 27.16
N GLY A 120 7.64 1.97 28.07
CA GLY A 120 8.63 0.92 28.29
C GLY A 120 9.85 0.96 27.37
N SER A 121 9.91 1.84 26.37
CA SER A 121 11.09 2.03 25.52
C SER A 121 12.27 2.57 26.33
N PHE A 122 13.50 2.23 25.93
CA PHE A 122 14.70 2.79 26.54
C PHE A 122 14.96 4.23 26.07
N ILE A 123 15.26 5.12 27.01
CA ILE A 123 15.53 6.54 26.78
C ILE A 123 17.03 6.70 26.55
N SER A 124 17.43 6.72 25.27
CA SER A 124 18.80 7.07 24.86
C SER A 124 18.85 8.47 24.25
N ASP A 125 20.03 9.11 24.28
CA ASP A 125 20.24 10.42 23.66
C ASP A 125 19.90 10.41 22.17
N ALA A 126 20.20 9.31 21.47
CA ALA A 126 19.86 9.12 20.08
C ALA A 126 18.33 9.06 19.86
N ALA A 127 17.61 8.36 20.73
CA ALA A 127 16.16 8.25 20.65
C ALA A 127 15.46 9.59 20.96
N ILE A 128 15.94 10.34 21.97
CA ILE A 128 15.44 11.69 22.26
C ILE A 128 15.70 12.62 21.08
N PHE A 129 16.90 12.59 20.52
CA PHE A 129 17.26 13.44 19.38
C PHE A 129 16.39 13.13 18.15
N ASP A 130 16.16 11.85 17.84
CA ASP A 130 15.26 11.44 16.75
C ASP A 130 13.82 11.89 17.00
N ALA A 131 13.31 11.74 18.23
CA ALA A 131 11.98 12.20 18.62
C ALA A 131 11.84 13.72 18.46
N ILE A 132 12.81 14.51 18.95
CA ILE A 132 12.86 15.97 18.76
C ILE A 132 12.82 16.33 17.28
N LYS A 133 13.66 15.68 16.45
CA LYS A 133 13.71 15.94 15.00
C LYS A 133 12.39 15.62 14.31
N LYS A 134 11.69 14.57 14.73
CA LYS A 134 10.38 14.19 14.19
C LYS A 134 9.29 15.18 14.59
N ILE A 135 9.28 15.64 15.84
CA ILE A 135 8.37 16.69 16.33
C ILE A 135 8.62 17.97 15.52
N GLU A 136 9.88 18.43 15.43
CA GLU A 136 10.24 19.61 14.63
C GLU A 136 9.79 19.45 13.17
N LYS A 137 10.04 18.28 12.56
CA LYS A 137 9.61 17.98 11.19
C LYS A 137 8.10 18.02 11.02
N LYS A 138 7.33 17.53 12.00
CA LYS A 138 5.86 17.58 12.00
C LYS A 138 5.36 19.03 12.00
N TYR A 139 5.94 19.88 12.84
CA TYR A 139 5.61 21.31 12.89
C TYR A 139 6.02 22.05 11.61
N ASN A 140 7.18 21.72 11.04
CA ASN A 140 7.64 22.28 9.77
C ASN A 140 6.64 22.00 8.63
N LYS A 141 6.12 20.76 8.55
CA LYS A 141 5.08 20.37 7.58
C LYS A 141 3.77 21.16 7.75
N GLU A 142 3.47 21.61 8.97
CA GLU A 142 2.30 22.45 9.26
C GLU A 142 2.52 23.95 8.98
N GLY A 143 3.75 24.35 8.66
CA GLY A 143 4.14 25.74 8.34
C GLY A 143 4.86 26.47 9.48
N ARG A 144 5.29 25.74 10.52
CA ARG A 144 5.93 26.30 11.72
C ARG A 144 7.41 25.95 11.76
N TYR A 145 8.23 26.92 11.33
CA TYR A 145 9.65 26.71 11.03
C TYR A 145 10.62 27.11 12.13
N ASP A 146 10.16 27.94 13.05
CA ASP A 146 10.94 28.40 14.20
C ASP A 146 10.51 27.62 15.45
N VAL A 147 10.17 26.34 15.26
CA VAL A 147 9.82 25.44 16.35
C VAL A 147 11.09 25.07 17.11
N SER A 148 11.02 25.16 18.44
CA SER A 148 12.10 24.74 19.34
C SER A 148 11.54 23.73 20.33
N VAL A 149 12.12 22.54 20.35
CA VAL A 149 11.71 21.48 21.28
C VAL A 149 12.83 21.25 22.28
N LYS A 150 12.51 21.37 23.56
CA LYS A 150 13.36 20.97 24.69
C LYS A 150 12.74 19.76 25.37
N TYR A 151 13.54 19.01 26.11
CA TYR A 151 13.04 17.89 26.89
C TYR A 151 13.46 18.02 28.35
N GLU A 152 12.66 17.43 29.22
CA GLU A 152 12.92 17.30 30.65
C GLU A 152 12.61 15.85 31.06
N LEU A 153 13.47 15.26 31.88
CA LEU A 153 13.27 13.93 32.46
C LEU A 153 12.93 14.09 33.94
N LYS A 154 11.74 13.60 34.33
CA LYS A 154 11.33 13.51 35.74
C LYS A 154 11.34 12.07 36.21
N ASP A 155 11.60 11.85 37.49
CA ASP A 155 11.51 10.53 38.10
C ASP A 155 10.09 9.98 37.99
N GLY A 156 9.98 8.73 37.54
CA GLY A 156 8.73 7.99 37.50
C GLY A 156 8.37 7.36 38.86
N GLU A 157 7.22 6.71 38.92
CA GLU A 157 6.80 5.98 40.12
C GLU A 157 7.55 4.66 40.27
N GLN A 158 7.92 4.04 39.13
CA GLN A 158 8.72 2.81 39.09
C GLN A 158 10.24 3.11 39.08
N LYS A 159 11.01 2.22 39.71
CA LYS A 159 12.48 2.33 39.74
C LYS A 159 13.07 2.18 38.33
N ASN A 160 13.99 3.08 37.96
CA ASN A 160 14.60 3.19 36.63
C ASN A 160 13.61 3.54 35.50
N TYR A 161 12.43 4.05 35.84
CA TYR A 161 11.49 4.65 34.90
C TYR A 161 11.49 6.16 35.04
N LYS A 162 11.31 6.87 33.92
CA LYS A 162 11.28 8.33 33.85
C LYS A 162 10.08 8.80 33.03
N LYS A 163 9.52 9.93 33.43
CA LYS A 163 8.54 10.69 32.63
C LYS A 163 9.30 11.63 31.70
N LEU A 164 9.04 11.52 30.41
CA LEU A 164 9.69 12.34 29.37
C LEU A 164 8.75 13.46 28.95
N ILE A 165 9.10 14.70 29.29
CA ILE A 165 8.30 15.88 29.00
C ILE A 165 8.96 16.67 27.88
N PHE A 166 8.26 16.84 26.76
CA PHE A 166 8.70 17.69 25.66
C PHE A 166 8.09 19.08 25.78
N HIS A 167 8.94 20.07 26.02
CA HIS A 167 8.60 21.50 26.05
C HIS A 167 8.73 22.07 24.63
N ILE A 168 7.60 22.34 23.99
CA ILE A 168 7.51 22.78 22.60
C ILE A 168 7.16 24.27 22.53
N ASP A 169 8.09 25.06 22.00
CA ASP A 169 7.77 26.39 21.48
C ASP A 169 7.43 26.24 19.99
N GLU A 170 6.15 26.41 19.64
CA GLU A 170 5.66 26.24 18.26
C GLU A 170 6.12 27.33 17.29
N GLY A 171 6.73 28.41 17.78
CA GLY A 171 7.16 29.54 16.97
C GLY A 171 6.02 30.24 16.21
N LYS A 172 6.38 31.02 15.19
CA LYS A 172 5.42 31.70 14.30
C LYS A 172 5.01 30.81 13.14
N ASP A 173 3.76 30.95 12.71
CA ASP A 173 3.26 30.33 11.48
C ASP A 173 3.71 31.15 10.26
N LEU A 174 4.73 30.67 9.56
CA LEU A 174 5.31 31.34 8.40
C LEU A 174 4.73 30.75 7.11
N ARG A 175 4.06 31.60 6.34
CA ARG A 175 3.45 31.23 5.06
C ARG A 175 4.25 31.79 3.89
N VAL A 176 4.27 31.08 2.77
CA VAL A 176 4.84 31.57 1.52
C VAL A 176 4.02 32.76 1.04
N LYS A 177 4.63 33.95 1.06
CA LYS A 177 3.99 35.19 0.59
C LYS A 177 4.25 35.42 -0.88
N GLN A 178 5.49 35.19 -1.30
CA GLN A 178 5.91 35.43 -2.68
C GLN A 178 6.89 34.38 -3.14
N ILE A 179 6.80 34.08 -4.43
CA ILE A 179 7.69 33.22 -5.20
C ILE A 179 8.00 33.99 -6.46
N LYS A 180 9.27 34.37 -6.61
CA LYS A 180 9.78 35.17 -7.72
C LYS A 180 10.76 34.33 -8.53
N PHE A 181 10.69 34.49 -9.84
CA PHE A 181 11.65 33.90 -10.77
C PHE A 181 12.54 34.99 -11.34
N VAL A 182 13.82 34.65 -11.57
CA VAL A 182 14.81 35.53 -12.17
C VAL A 182 15.54 34.75 -13.25
N GLY A 183 15.70 35.35 -14.42
CA GLY A 183 16.36 34.73 -15.57
C GLY A 183 15.41 34.06 -16.56
N ASN A 184 14.14 33.86 -16.17
CA ASN A 184 13.10 33.39 -17.09
C ASN A 184 12.69 34.47 -18.10
N LYS A 185 12.87 34.21 -19.40
CA LYS A 185 12.53 35.09 -20.52
C LYS A 185 11.42 34.49 -21.37
N GLU A 186 11.48 33.18 -21.62
CA GLU A 186 10.50 32.49 -22.47
C GLU A 186 9.17 32.21 -21.73
N PHE A 187 9.24 31.89 -20.43
CA PHE A 187 8.06 31.56 -19.63
C PHE A 187 7.81 32.56 -18.52
N SER A 188 6.55 32.99 -18.38
CA SER A 188 6.14 33.86 -17.27
C SER A 188 6.19 33.14 -15.93
N ASP A 189 6.47 33.89 -14.85
CA ASP A 189 6.45 33.38 -13.47
C ASP A 189 5.15 32.64 -13.14
N LYS A 190 4.01 33.11 -13.69
CA LYS A 190 2.70 32.47 -13.46
C LYS A 190 2.67 31.04 -14.00
N LYS A 191 3.35 30.78 -15.12
CA LYS A 191 3.43 29.44 -15.74
C LYS A 191 4.34 28.51 -14.93
N LEU A 192 5.46 29.03 -14.44
CA LEU A 192 6.40 28.29 -13.58
C LEU A 192 5.78 27.97 -12.22
N ARG A 193 5.14 28.95 -11.55
CA ARG A 193 4.37 28.73 -10.31
C ARG A 193 3.23 27.71 -10.43
N ARG A 194 2.77 27.40 -11.65
CA ARG A 194 1.77 26.35 -11.86
C ARG A 194 2.38 24.94 -11.80
N GLN A 195 3.67 24.78 -12.10
CA GLN A 195 4.35 23.47 -12.08
C GLN A 195 4.80 23.06 -10.67
N MET A 196 4.90 24.01 -9.74
CA MET A 196 5.22 23.76 -8.34
C MET A 196 3.98 23.35 -7.54
N ASP A 197 4.09 22.48 -6.55
CA ASP A 197 3.08 22.24 -5.53
C ASP A 197 3.08 23.36 -4.47
N THR A 198 4.24 23.93 -4.17
CA THR A 198 4.38 25.07 -3.25
C THR A 198 3.64 26.29 -3.79
N LYS A 199 2.62 26.77 -3.07
CA LYS A 199 1.80 27.92 -3.48
C LYS A 199 1.98 29.11 -2.55
N GLN A 200 1.84 30.31 -3.11
CA GLN A 200 1.67 31.54 -2.34
C GLN A 200 0.32 31.51 -1.59
N ARG A 201 0.29 32.11 -0.40
CA ARG A 201 -0.93 32.30 0.38
C ARG A 201 -1.94 33.15 -0.40
N TRP A 202 -3.15 32.61 -0.55
CA TRP A 202 -4.31 33.28 -1.17
C TRP A 202 -5.58 32.88 -0.41
N LEU A 203 -6.72 33.51 -0.69
CA LEU A 203 -8.00 33.30 0.02
C LEU A 203 -8.37 31.81 0.23
N LEU A 204 -8.11 30.95 -0.77
CA LEU A 204 -8.38 29.51 -0.73
C LEU A 204 -7.12 28.64 -0.59
N ARG A 205 -5.93 29.24 -0.47
CA ARG A 205 -4.64 28.52 -0.44
C ARG A 205 -3.89 28.84 0.84
N SER A 206 -3.61 27.80 1.60
CA SER A 206 -2.95 27.89 2.92
C SER A 206 -1.55 28.50 2.85
N GLY A 207 -0.86 28.36 1.71
CA GLY A 207 0.50 28.86 1.52
C GLY A 207 1.52 28.24 2.47
N LYS A 208 1.31 26.97 2.86
CA LYS A 208 2.31 26.20 3.62
C LYS A 208 3.54 26.00 2.73
N PHE A 209 4.71 26.23 3.29
CA PHE A 209 5.96 25.75 2.70
C PHE A 209 6.15 24.30 3.17
N ASP A 210 6.85 23.47 2.40
CA ASP A 210 7.34 22.16 2.83
C ASP A 210 8.69 21.97 2.11
N PRO A 211 9.83 21.89 2.84
CA PRO A 211 11.15 21.82 2.21
C PRO A 211 11.32 20.62 1.27
N GLU A 212 10.72 19.47 1.59
CA GLU A 212 10.85 18.25 0.77
C GLU A 212 10.10 18.44 -0.55
N LYS A 213 8.87 18.96 -0.49
CA LYS A 213 8.09 19.28 -1.70
C LYS A 213 8.72 20.39 -2.52
N TYR A 214 9.33 21.36 -1.87
CA TYR A 214 10.01 22.45 -2.56
C TYR A 214 11.20 21.96 -3.37
N GLN A 215 11.99 20.99 -2.87
CA GLN A 215 13.04 20.37 -3.68
C GLN A 215 12.47 19.65 -4.91
N GLN A 216 11.36 18.93 -4.75
CA GLN A 216 10.66 18.35 -5.89
C GLN A 216 10.13 19.42 -6.86
N ASP A 217 9.69 20.57 -6.36
CA ASP A 217 9.23 21.69 -7.18
C ASP A 217 10.34 22.28 -8.06
N LEU A 218 11.58 22.34 -7.56
CA LEU A 218 12.73 22.77 -8.34
C LEU A 218 12.96 21.79 -9.51
N GLN A 219 12.94 20.49 -9.26
CA GLN A 219 13.04 19.47 -10.31
C GLN A 219 11.88 19.58 -11.32
N ASN A 220 10.64 19.77 -10.84
CA ASN A 220 9.47 19.91 -11.70
C ASN A 220 9.58 21.12 -12.64
N ILE A 221 10.24 22.21 -12.20
CA ILE A 221 10.51 23.37 -13.04
C ILE A 221 11.52 23.02 -14.14
N GLU A 222 12.63 22.37 -13.80
CA GLU A 222 13.62 21.92 -14.79
C GLU A 222 13.00 20.95 -15.80
N ASP A 223 12.28 19.94 -15.32
CA ASP A 223 11.56 18.97 -16.14
C ASP A 223 10.56 19.66 -17.09
N PHE A 224 9.89 20.72 -16.61
CA PHE A 224 9.01 21.52 -17.44
C PHE A 224 9.77 22.21 -18.58
N TYR A 225 10.92 22.83 -18.31
CA TYR A 225 11.78 23.42 -19.34
C TYR A 225 12.28 22.37 -20.33
N HIS A 226 12.75 21.22 -19.84
CA HIS A 226 13.23 20.11 -20.66
C HIS A 226 12.11 19.53 -21.53
N SER A 227 10.86 19.53 -21.05
CA SER A 227 9.68 19.16 -21.85
C SER A 227 9.32 20.17 -22.95
N LYS A 228 9.94 21.35 -22.95
CA LYS A 228 9.73 22.41 -23.95
C LYS A 228 10.92 22.62 -24.88
N GLY A 229 11.94 21.78 -24.79
CA GLY A 229 13.13 21.79 -25.65
C GLY A 229 14.32 22.52 -25.09
N PHE A 230 14.26 22.97 -23.83
CA PHE A 230 15.37 23.63 -23.17
C PHE A 230 16.16 22.60 -22.34
N ILE A 231 16.97 21.78 -23.00
CA ILE A 231 17.63 20.61 -22.38
C ILE A 231 18.73 21.00 -21.40
N THR A 232 19.37 22.15 -21.63
CA THR A 232 20.41 22.69 -20.76
C THR A 232 19.85 23.63 -19.70
N ALA A 233 18.52 23.73 -19.58
CA ALA A 233 17.92 24.58 -18.57
C ALA A 233 18.20 24.01 -17.18
N GLN A 234 18.63 24.89 -16.27
CA GLN A 234 18.96 24.51 -14.91
C GLN A 234 18.68 25.65 -13.94
N ILE A 235 18.38 25.29 -12.70
CA ILE A 235 18.26 26.24 -11.60
C ILE A 235 19.67 26.48 -11.06
N THR A 236 20.17 27.69 -11.27
CA THR A 236 21.54 28.06 -10.88
C THR A 236 21.66 28.36 -9.40
N LYS A 237 20.59 28.89 -8.80
CA LYS A 237 20.51 29.25 -7.39
C LYS A 237 19.06 29.39 -6.97
N ASP A 238 18.78 29.10 -5.71
CA ASP A 238 17.55 29.51 -5.05
C ASP A 238 17.84 30.13 -3.68
N THR A 239 16.95 31.02 -3.26
CA THR A 239 17.03 31.70 -1.95
C THR A 239 15.67 31.64 -1.28
N VAL A 240 15.63 31.12 -0.05
CA VAL A 240 14.44 31.09 0.81
C VAL A 240 14.67 32.02 2.00
N GLU A 241 14.08 33.21 1.95
CA GLU A 241 14.18 34.20 3.02
C GLU A 241 13.00 34.09 3.98
N LYS A 242 13.29 33.82 5.25
CA LYS A 242 12.31 33.82 6.34
C LYS A 242 12.32 35.17 7.02
N THR A 243 11.17 35.85 7.04
CA THR A 243 10.98 37.14 7.72
C THR A 243 9.78 37.06 8.65
N ASP A 244 9.63 38.03 9.56
CA ASP A 244 8.42 38.14 10.40
C ASP A 244 7.12 38.23 9.58
N LYS A 245 7.19 38.64 8.31
CA LYS A 245 6.03 38.79 7.42
C LYS A 245 5.69 37.50 6.67
N GLY A 246 6.56 36.49 6.70
CA GLY A 246 6.41 35.21 6.01
C GLY A 246 7.66 34.82 5.20
N ILE A 247 7.48 33.82 4.33
CA ILE A 247 8.54 33.22 3.51
C ILE A 247 8.52 33.84 2.11
N PHE A 248 9.68 34.29 1.65
CA PHE A 248 9.91 34.81 0.30
C PHE A 248 10.90 33.91 -0.43
N ILE A 249 10.49 33.40 -1.58
CA ILE A 249 11.30 32.47 -2.38
C ILE A 249 11.72 33.16 -3.67
N THR A 250 13.01 33.13 -3.98
CA THR A 250 13.55 33.60 -5.25
C THR A 250 14.33 32.48 -5.93
N ILE A 251 13.94 32.13 -7.14
CA ILE A 251 14.55 31.05 -7.93
C ILE A 251 15.22 31.66 -9.16
N TYR A 252 16.52 31.38 -9.33
CA TYR A 252 17.33 31.83 -10.46
C TYR A 252 17.45 30.72 -11.48
N ILE A 253 17.00 30.99 -12.70
CA ILE A 253 16.94 30.00 -13.79
C ILE A 253 17.86 30.46 -14.92
N ASP A 254 18.70 29.55 -15.39
CA ASP A 254 19.29 29.66 -16.73
C ASP A 254 18.45 28.82 -17.68
N GLU A 255 17.73 29.46 -18.60
CA GLU A 255 16.84 28.77 -19.54
C GLU A 255 17.61 28.01 -20.61
N GLY A 256 18.87 28.37 -20.89
CA GLY A 256 19.63 27.79 -21.98
C GLY A 256 19.00 28.04 -23.36
N LYS A 257 19.33 27.16 -24.32
CA LYS A 257 18.84 27.25 -25.70
C LYS A 257 17.74 26.23 -25.97
N LYS A 258 16.94 26.51 -27.00
CA LYS A 258 15.93 25.58 -27.49
C LYS A 258 16.53 24.64 -28.52
N TYR A 259 16.36 23.35 -28.30
CA TYR A 259 16.91 22.29 -29.15
C TYR A 259 15.82 21.58 -29.96
N TYR A 260 16.19 21.12 -31.15
CA TYR A 260 15.34 20.37 -32.06
C TYR A 260 15.87 18.96 -32.25
N LEU A 261 14.99 17.98 -32.39
CA LEU A 261 15.37 16.61 -32.66
C LEU A 261 15.87 16.48 -34.11
N LYS A 262 17.10 16.01 -34.31
CA LYS A 262 17.68 15.80 -35.64
C LYS A 262 17.37 14.42 -36.20
N ASN A 263 17.64 13.39 -35.41
CA ASN A 263 17.41 11.99 -35.75
C ASN A 263 17.35 11.14 -34.48
N ILE A 264 16.71 9.99 -34.61
CA ILE A 264 16.71 8.92 -33.62
C ILE A 264 17.28 7.69 -34.32
N SER A 265 18.31 7.08 -33.73
CA SER A 265 18.82 5.78 -34.17
C SER A 265 18.56 4.74 -33.09
N VAL A 266 18.30 3.50 -33.48
CA VAL A 266 18.08 2.37 -32.56
C VAL A 266 19.03 1.25 -32.94
N GLN A 267 19.73 0.70 -31.96
CA GLN A 267 20.71 -0.37 -32.15
C GLN A 267 20.52 -1.45 -31.08
N GLY A 268 20.97 -2.68 -31.38
CA GLY A 268 20.91 -3.81 -30.44
C GLY A 268 19.58 -4.58 -30.42
N ASN A 269 18.57 -4.14 -31.18
CA ASN A 269 17.30 -4.83 -31.33
C ASN A 269 17.40 -6.02 -32.32
N LYS A 270 17.32 -7.25 -31.81
CA LYS A 270 17.25 -8.49 -32.61
C LYS A 270 15.85 -9.08 -32.61
N ILE A 271 15.07 -8.86 -31.55
CA ILE A 271 13.73 -9.43 -31.37
C ILE A 271 12.68 -8.60 -32.12
N PHE A 272 12.72 -7.28 -31.97
CA PHE A 272 11.81 -6.38 -32.67
C PHE A 272 12.50 -5.71 -33.85
N ALA A 273 11.80 -5.68 -35.00
CA ALA A 273 12.22 -4.88 -36.14
C ALA A 273 12.27 -3.38 -35.78
N THR A 274 13.27 -2.67 -36.29
CA THR A 274 13.47 -1.24 -36.04
C THR A 274 12.21 -0.44 -36.36
N ASP A 275 11.51 -0.73 -37.46
CA ASP A 275 10.27 -0.06 -37.85
C ASP A 275 9.14 -0.20 -36.81
N LYS A 276 9.11 -1.30 -36.06
CA LYS A 276 8.15 -1.49 -34.97
C LYS A 276 8.53 -0.64 -33.77
N LEU A 277 9.82 -0.57 -33.45
CA LEU A 277 10.34 0.25 -32.35
C LEU A 277 10.17 1.75 -32.62
N MET A 278 10.38 2.18 -33.87
CA MET A 278 10.18 3.56 -34.30
C MET A 278 8.75 4.06 -34.04
N LYS A 279 7.73 3.18 -34.05
CA LYS A 279 6.34 3.54 -33.76
C LYS A 279 6.07 3.87 -32.29
N TYR A 280 6.93 3.46 -31.37
CA TYR A 280 6.80 3.80 -29.94
C TYR A 280 7.33 5.20 -29.62
N PHE A 281 8.16 5.78 -30.51
CA PHE A 281 8.63 7.15 -30.34
C PHE A 281 7.52 8.16 -30.61
N LYS A 282 7.36 9.10 -29.68
CA LYS A 282 6.37 10.19 -29.75
C LYS A 282 6.90 11.48 -30.37
N LEU A 283 8.13 11.44 -30.89
CA LEU A 283 8.88 12.54 -31.46
C LEU A 283 9.35 12.18 -32.85
N GLU A 284 9.21 13.11 -33.78
CA GLU A 284 9.70 12.98 -35.15
C GLU A 284 10.88 13.92 -35.40
N PRO A 285 11.82 13.57 -36.29
CA PRO A 285 12.86 14.48 -36.74
C PRO A 285 12.30 15.84 -37.17
N GLY A 286 12.85 16.93 -36.62
CA GLY A 286 12.39 18.31 -36.81
C GLY A 286 11.53 18.85 -35.67
N ASP A 287 10.98 17.98 -34.81
CA ASP A 287 10.22 18.43 -33.64
C ASP A 287 11.11 19.17 -32.63
N VAL A 288 10.49 20.07 -31.86
CA VAL A 288 11.12 20.60 -30.64
C VAL A 288 11.38 19.44 -29.71
N PHE A 289 12.63 19.30 -29.27
CA PHE A 289 13.00 18.19 -28.40
C PHE A 289 12.17 18.24 -27.11
N ASN A 290 11.65 17.10 -26.67
CA ASN A 290 10.86 17.05 -25.45
C ASN A 290 11.33 15.86 -24.62
N GLN A 291 12.06 16.17 -23.55
CA GLN A 291 12.67 15.15 -22.70
C GLN A 291 11.62 14.17 -22.15
N LYS A 292 10.48 14.70 -21.67
CA LYS A 292 9.38 13.88 -21.17
C LYS A 292 8.82 12.91 -22.22
N LYS A 293 8.60 13.37 -23.46
CA LYS A 293 8.15 12.49 -24.55
C LYS A 293 9.21 11.44 -24.90
N MET A 294 10.50 11.80 -24.86
CA MET A 294 11.59 10.86 -25.08
C MET A 294 11.59 9.78 -23.99
N ASP A 295 11.54 10.16 -22.72
CA ASP A 295 11.54 9.23 -21.60
C ASP A 295 10.30 8.32 -21.62
N GLU A 296 9.11 8.86 -21.95
CA GLU A 296 7.91 8.06 -22.18
C GLU A 296 8.08 7.08 -23.35
N SER A 297 8.81 7.46 -24.41
CA SER A 297 9.08 6.59 -25.57
C SER A 297 10.02 5.44 -25.18
N ILE A 298 11.11 5.74 -24.49
CA ILE A 298 12.07 4.77 -23.96
C ILE A 298 11.37 3.80 -23.00
N GLN A 299 10.53 4.33 -22.10
CA GLN A 299 9.72 3.52 -21.19
C GLN A 299 8.76 2.62 -21.98
N ASN A 300 8.07 3.11 -23.01
CA ASN A 300 7.18 2.28 -23.82
C ASN A 300 7.91 1.14 -24.53
N ILE A 301 9.14 1.39 -25.00
CA ILE A 301 9.99 0.36 -25.60
C ILE A 301 10.35 -0.70 -24.55
N TYR A 302 10.86 -0.29 -23.40
CA TYR A 302 11.16 -1.19 -22.28
C TYR A 302 9.93 -2.02 -21.87
N LEU A 303 8.74 -1.39 -21.80
CA LEU A 303 7.48 -2.06 -21.49
C LEU A 303 7.10 -3.09 -22.56
N ALA A 304 7.32 -2.81 -23.85
CA ALA A 304 7.05 -3.75 -24.93
C ALA A 304 7.95 -4.99 -24.85
N TYR A 305 9.24 -4.83 -24.51
CA TYR A 305 10.14 -5.95 -24.22
C TYR A 305 9.70 -6.75 -22.98
N SER A 306 9.30 -6.05 -21.91
CA SER A 306 8.79 -6.66 -20.68
C SER A 306 7.49 -7.45 -20.89
N ASP A 307 6.66 -7.06 -21.85
CA ASP A 307 5.43 -7.77 -22.20
C ASP A 307 5.68 -9.09 -22.96
N ASP A 308 6.84 -9.22 -23.62
CA ASP A 308 7.28 -10.43 -24.33
C ASP A 308 8.28 -11.29 -23.51
N GLY A 309 8.54 -10.91 -22.25
CA GLY A 309 9.35 -11.69 -21.30
C GLY A 309 10.81 -11.28 -21.16
N TYR A 310 11.21 -10.17 -21.77
CA TYR A 310 12.56 -9.63 -21.68
C TYR A 310 12.66 -8.61 -20.55
N ILE A 311 12.62 -9.09 -19.30
CA ILE A 311 12.68 -8.22 -18.11
C ILE A 311 14.05 -7.63 -17.83
N HIS A 312 15.10 -8.25 -18.39
CA HIS A 312 16.48 -7.77 -18.30
C HIS A 312 16.81 -6.74 -19.36
N ALA A 313 15.84 -6.38 -20.20
CA ALA A 313 16.06 -5.46 -21.30
C ALA A 313 16.48 -4.09 -20.77
N GLN A 314 17.62 -3.59 -21.21
CA GLN A 314 18.07 -2.23 -20.93
C GLN A 314 17.93 -1.39 -22.19
N VAL A 315 17.34 -0.21 -22.04
CA VAL A 315 17.15 0.74 -23.14
C VAL A 315 17.87 2.03 -22.75
N ASN A 316 19.07 2.21 -23.28
CA ASN A 316 19.97 3.28 -22.89
C ASN A 316 20.01 4.37 -23.99
N PRO A 317 19.37 5.53 -23.77
CA PRO A 317 19.42 6.63 -24.72
C PRO A 317 20.67 7.49 -24.52
N GLU A 318 21.53 7.54 -25.53
CA GLU A 318 22.65 8.48 -25.60
C GLU A 318 22.27 9.70 -26.43
N LYS A 319 22.49 10.90 -25.87
CA LYS A 319 22.15 12.16 -26.52
C LYS A 319 23.43 12.84 -27.01
N GLN A 320 23.47 13.14 -28.29
CA GLN A 320 24.55 13.92 -28.89
C GLN A 320 24.01 15.29 -29.28
N ILE A 321 24.52 16.33 -28.60
CA ILE A 321 24.13 17.71 -28.84
C ILE A 321 25.10 18.33 -29.86
N SER A 322 24.57 18.87 -30.94
CA SER A 322 25.35 19.55 -31.98
C SER A 322 24.64 20.85 -32.39
N GLY A 323 25.22 21.99 -31.99
CA GLY A 323 24.60 23.30 -32.19
C GLY A 323 23.26 23.40 -31.46
N ASP A 324 22.18 23.61 -32.22
CA ASP A 324 20.80 23.70 -31.71
C ASP A 324 20.00 22.40 -32.00
N SER A 325 20.70 21.33 -32.36
CA SER A 325 20.12 20.04 -32.74
C SER A 325 20.59 18.91 -31.81
N VAL A 326 19.71 17.94 -31.56
CA VAL A 326 19.98 16.79 -30.70
C VAL A 326 19.73 15.52 -31.49
N SER A 327 20.75 14.66 -31.53
CA SER A 327 20.66 13.31 -32.09
C SER A 327 20.55 12.34 -30.91
N VAL A 328 19.66 11.34 -31.00
CA VAL A 328 19.50 10.35 -29.93
C VAL A 328 19.79 8.96 -30.47
N ASP A 329 20.81 8.32 -29.92
CA ASP A 329 21.19 6.96 -30.22
C ASP A 329 20.71 6.06 -29.08
N VAL A 330 19.75 5.20 -29.36
CA VAL A 330 19.15 4.30 -28.37
C VAL A 330 19.78 2.93 -28.53
N SER A 331 20.60 2.54 -27.55
CA SER A 331 21.17 1.19 -27.46
C SER A 331 20.27 0.30 -26.63
N ILE A 332 19.97 -0.89 -27.15
CA ILE A 332 19.10 -1.87 -26.49
C ILE A 332 19.90 -3.13 -26.21
N GLU A 333 19.97 -3.52 -24.94
CA GLU A 333 20.49 -4.81 -24.50
C GLU A 333 19.31 -5.69 -24.09
N GLU A 334 18.90 -6.64 -24.92
CA GLU A 334 17.62 -7.35 -24.74
C GLU A 334 17.63 -8.37 -23.59
N GLY A 335 18.78 -9.01 -23.33
CA GLY A 335 18.91 -10.08 -22.33
C GLY A 335 18.15 -11.37 -22.68
N PRO A 336 18.22 -12.41 -21.82
CA PRO A 336 17.47 -13.65 -22.02
C PRO A 336 15.97 -13.47 -21.70
N GLN A 337 15.13 -14.29 -22.33
CA GLN A 337 13.70 -14.35 -22.02
C GLN A 337 13.48 -15.07 -20.68
N ALA A 338 12.79 -14.40 -19.76
CA ALA A 338 12.54 -14.89 -18.41
C ALA A 338 11.21 -15.66 -18.32
N HIS A 339 11.23 -16.77 -17.57
CA HIS A 339 10.03 -17.48 -17.16
C HIS A 339 9.72 -17.21 -15.69
N ILE A 340 8.47 -17.42 -15.32
CA ILE A 340 8.03 -17.32 -13.93
C ILE A 340 8.36 -18.64 -13.24
N HIS A 341 9.30 -18.63 -12.31
CA HIS A 341 9.65 -19.84 -11.55
C HIS A 341 8.64 -20.07 -10.43
N LEU A 342 8.43 -19.09 -9.56
CA LEU A 342 7.49 -19.17 -8.44
C LEU A 342 6.66 -17.90 -8.28
N ILE A 343 5.42 -18.07 -7.81
CA ILE A 343 4.56 -16.97 -7.39
C ILE A 343 4.18 -17.17 -5.91
N ASN A 344 4.78 -16.34 -5.07
CA ASN A 344 4.51 -16.26 -3.64
C ASN A 344 3.49 -15.15 -3.34
N ILE A 345 2.63 -15.38 -2.36
CA ILE A 345 1.67 -14.38 -1.86
C ILE A 345 1.99 -14.19 -0.39
N ALA A 346 2.18 -12.94 0.03
CA ALA A 346 2.61 -12.61 1.39
C ALA A 346 1.80 -11.43 1.95
N GLY A 347 1.63 -11.40 3.28
CA GLY A 347 0.89 -10.34 3.99
C GLY A 347 -0.61 -10.61 4.15
N ASN A 348 -1.13 -11.72 3.63
CA ASN A 348 -2.50 -12.18 3.87
C ASN A 348 -2.61 -12.89 5.22
N THR A 349 -2.94 -12.16 6.28
CA THR A 349 -3.07 -12.72 7.64
C THR A 349 -4.44 -13.34 7.92
N ARG A 350 -5.50 -12.76 7.34
CA ARG A 350 -6.89 -13.19 7.53
C ARG A 350 -7.45 -13.88 6.30
N THR A 351 -7.09 -13.38 5.11
CA THR A 351 -7.56 -13.89 3.82
C THR A 351 -6.79 -15.13 3.42
N PHE A 352 -7.50 -16.18 3.02
CA PHE A 352 -6.87 -17.37 2.48
C PHE A 352 -6.16 -17.07 1.18
N GLU A 353 -4.95 -17.59 1.04
CA GLU A 353 -4.11 -17.42 -0.14
C GLU A 353 -4.85 -17.77 -1.44
N LYS A 354 -5.67 -18.82 -1.43
CA LYS A 354 -6.44 -19.27 -2.60
C LYS A 354 -7.39 -18.20 -3.16
N VAL A 355 -7.88 -17.29 -2.32
CA VAL A 355 -8.75 -16.17 -2.72
C VAL A 355 -7.99 -15.17 -3.58
N ILE A 356 -6.70 -15.00 -3.30
CA ILE A 356 -5.79 -14.13 -4.06
C ILE A 356 -5.30 -14.87 -5.31
N ARG A 357 -4.85 -16.12 -5.13
CA ARG A 357 -4.25 -16.95 -6.19
C ARG A 357 -5.18 -17.15 -7.39
N ARG A 358 -6.49 -17.35 -7.15
CA ARG A 358 -7.49 -17.54 -8.23
C ARG A 358 -7.72 -16.30 -9.11
N GLU A 359 -7.30 -15.12 -8.65
CA GLU A 359 -7.42 -13.87 -9.40
C GLU A 359 -6.20 -13.60 -10.31
N LEU A 360 -5.13 -14.39 -10.14
CA LEU A 360 -3.92 -14.31 -10.95
C LEU A 360 -4.16 -14.93 -12.34
N VAL A 361 -3.59 -14.28 -13.36
CA VAL A 361 -3.67 -14.70 -14.76
C VAL A 361 -2.37 -15.35 -15.24
N LEU A 362 -1.28 -15.15 -14.50
CA LEU A 362 0.01 -15.79 -14.74
C LEU A 362 0.18 -17.01 -13.83
N TYR A 363 0.85 -18.03 -14.34
CA TYR A 363 1.15 -19.27 -13.63
C TYR A 363 2.66 -19.57 -13.65
N PRO A 364 3.17 -20.31 -12.64
CA PRO A 364 4.52 -20.85 -12.69
C PRO A 364 4.77 -21.65 -13.99
N GLY A 365 5.90 -21.41 -14.63
CA GLY A 365 6.29 -21.97 -15.93
C GLY A 365 5.90 -21.10 -17.14
N ASP A 366 5.01 -20.13 -16.99
CA ASP A 366 4.68 -19.21 -18.08
C ASP A 366 5.87 -18.28 -18.39
N VAL A 367 5.98 -17.86 -19.65
CA VAL A 367 6.84 -16.72 -20.03
C VAL A 367 6.36 -15.50 -19.26
N PHE A 368 7.27 -14.76 -18.63
CA PHE A 368 6.92 -13.55 -17.92
C PHE A 368 6.25 -12.56 -18.89
N ARG A 369 5.08 -12.03 -18.51
CA ARG A 369 4.46 -10.92 -19.25
C ARG A 369 3.97 -9.87 -18.28
N ARG A 370 4.53 -8.67 -18.39
CA ARG A 370 4.17 -7.55 -17.51
C ARG A 370 2.67 -7.23 -17.59
N ASN A 371 2.07 -7.19 -18.77
CA ASN A 371 0.64 -6.94 -18.93
C ASN A 371 -0.25 -7.91 -18.13
N LEU A 372 0.07 -9.20 -18.08
CA LEU A 372 -0.67 -10.19 -17.29
C LEU A 372 -0.45 -10.01 -15.79
N LEU A 373 0.74 -9.60 -15.38
CA LEU A 373 1.02 -9.25 -13.99
C LEU A 373 0.21 -8.02 -13.54
N VAL A 374 0.18 -6.96 -14.35
CA VAL A 374 -0.63 -5.76 -14.06
C VAL A 374 -2.11 -6.12 -13.99
N VAL A 375 -2.60 -6.98 -14.88
CA VAL A 375 -3.99 -7.48 -14.81
C VAL A 375 -4.23 -8.26 -13.52
N SER A 376 -3.29 -9.10 -13.10
CA SER A 376 -3.39 -9.89 -11.88
C SER A 376 -3.37 -9.01 -10.62
N GLN A 377 -2.43 -8.07 -10.54
CA GLN A 377 -2.37 -7.06 -9.48
C GLN A 377 -3.69 -6.28 -9.40
N ARG A 378 -4.22 -5.86 -10.56
CA ARG A 378 -5.50 -5.15 -10.64
C ARG A 378 -6.67 -6.02 -10.16
N ASN A 379 -6.74 -7.30 -10.55
CA ASN A 379 -7.82 -8.20 -10.12
C ASN A 379 -7.80 -8.39 -8.60
N VAL A 380 -6.61 -8.60 -8.02
CA VAL A 380 -6.42 -8.71 -6.57
C VAL A 380 -6.81 -7.42 -5.86
N TYR A 381 -6.39 -6.27 -6.40
CA TYR A 381 -6.79 -4.95 -5.88
C TYR A 381 -8.32 -4.75 -5.93
N PHE A 382 -8.97 -5.20 -7.01
CA PHE A 382 -10.42 -5.11 -7.19
C PHE A 382 -11.23 -6.04 -6.29
N LEU A 383 -10.61 -7.01 -5.61
CA LEU A 383 -11.27 -7.70 -4.49
C LEU A 383 -11.62 -6.70 -3.37
N ASN A 384 -10.87 -5.61 -3.26
CA ASN A 384 -11.07 -4.55 -2.27
C ASN A 384 -10.95 -5.05 -0.81
N TYR A 385 -10.18 -6.12 -0.60
CA TYR A 385 -9.80 -6.63 0.74
C TYR A 385 -8.47 -6.06 1.22
N PHE A 386 -7.71 -5.47 0.29
CA PHE A 386 -6.36 -4.96 0.51
C PHE A 386 -6.34 -3.43 0.34
N GLU A 387 -5.48 -2.77 1.10
CA GLU A 387 -5.13 -1.36 0.91
C GLU A 387 -4.13 -1.21 -0.24
N ASP A 388 -3.13 -2.08 -0.25
CA ASP A 388 -2.06 -2.07 -1.24
C ASP A 388 -1.73 -3.50 -1.71
N VAL A 389 -1.28 -3.60 -2.96
CA VAL A 389 -0.90 -4.84 -3.64
C VAL A 389 0.37 -4.54 -4.44
N VAL A 390 1.52 -4.92 -3.90
CA VAL A 390 2.84 -4.61 -4.47
C VAL A 390 3.52 -5.90 -4.94
N PRO A 391 3.78 -6.05 -6.25
CA PRO A 391 4.61 -7.13 -6.75
C PRO A 391 6.09 -6.80 -6.51
N GLU A 392 6.79 -7.70 -5.85
CA GLU A 392 8.25 -7.71 -5.74
C GLU A 392 8.84 -8.78 -6.63
N PHE A 393 9.96 -8.46 -7.28
CA PHE A 393 10.64 -9.34 -8.21
C PHE A 393 11.98 -9.76 -7.62
N ASN A 394 12.25 -11.05 -7.64
CA ASN A 394 13.57 -11.59 -7.37
C ASN A 394 14.06 -12.30 -8.64
N ILE A 395 15.12 -11.77 -9.23
CA ILE A 395 15.75 -12.33 -10.42
C ILE A 395 16.69 -13.44 -9.98
N LEU A 396 16.45 -14.64 -10.48
CA LEU A 396 17.29 -15.80 -10.23
C LEU A 396 18.53 -15.78 -11.13
N GLN A 397 19.59 -16.50 -10.73
CA GLN A 397 20.85 -16.55 -11.48
C GLN A 397 20.69 -17.13 -12.90
N ASN A 398 19.66 -17.96 -13.12
CA ASN A 398 19.35 -18.54 -14.43
C ASN A 398 18.59 -17.56 -15.36
N GLY A 399 18.23 -16.37 -14.89
CA GLY A 399 17.48 -15.36 -15.64
C GLY A 399 15.96 -15.41 -15.43
N ASP A 400 15.44 -16.42 -14.74
CA ASP A 400 14.01 -16.52 -14.37
C ASP A 400 13.66 -15.61 -13.20
N VAL A 401 12.35 -15.48 -12.95
CA VAL A 401 11.83 -14.53 -11.95
C VAL A 401 10.92 -15.24 -10.96
N ASP A 402 11.21 -15.00 -9.68
CA ASP A 402 10.27 -15.22 -8.60
C ASP A 402 9.48 -13.95 -8.34
N ILE A 403 8.15 -14.08 -8.29
CA ILE A 403 7.24 -12.97 -8.03
C ILE A 403 6.66 -13.15 -6.63
N THR A 404 6.92 -12.18 -5.75
CA THR A 404 6.26 -12.12 -4.44
C THR A 404 5.22 -11.02 -4.44
N LEU A 405 3.94 -11.39 -4.44
CA LEU A 405 2.84 -10.45 -4.34
C LEU A 405 2.59 -10.13 -2.86
N LYS A 406 3.13 -9.01 -2.40
CA LYS A 406 2.87 -8.49 -1.05
C LYS A 406 1.53 -7.77 -1.01
N VAL A 407 0.65 -8.19 -0.13
CA VAL A 407 -0.65 -7.57 0.10
C VAL A 407 -0.75 -7.02 1.51
N THR A 408 -1.30 -5.83 1.65
CA THR A 408 -1.59 -5.22 2.95
C THR A 408 -3.09 -5.28 3.19
N GLU A 409 -3.54 -6.14 4.10
CA GLU A 409 -4.96 -6.27 4.45
C GLU A 409 -5.47 -5.02 5.16
N LYS A 410 -6.69 -4.59 4.80
CA LYS A 410 -7.36 -3.46 5.45
C LYS A 410 -8.57 -3.93 6.26
N PRO A 411 -9.06 -3.12 7.21
CA PRO A 411 -10.35 -3.36 7.83
C PRO A 411 -11.44 -3.50 6.77
N ILE A 412 -12.05 -4.68 6.74
CA ILE A 412 -13.11 -5.07 5.82
C ILE A 412 -14.46 -5.02 6.52
N GLY A 413 -15.42 -4.35 5.90
CA GLY A 413 -16.76 -4.12 6.45
C GLY A 413 -17.36 -2.88 5.83
N LYS A 414 -18.62 -2.96 5.41
CA LYS A 414 -19.35 -1.86 4.82
C LYS A 414 -20.55 -1.57 5.70
N PHE A 415 -20.62 -0.37 6.24
CA PHE A 415 -21.83 0.14 6.86
C PHE A 415 -22.32 1.31 6.02
N GLN A 416 -23.50 1.19 5.43
CA GLN A 416 -24.09 2.22 4.60
C GLN A 416 -25.48 2.55 5.12
N VAL A 417 -25.68 3.82 5.43
CA VAL A 417 -26.97 4.40 5.79
C VAL A 417 -27.30 5.48 4.77
N GLY A 418 -28.46 5.37 4.14
CA GLY A 418 -29.01 6.36 3.23
C GLY A 418 -30.41 6.76 3.67
N ALA A 419 -30.76 8.02 3.48
CA ALA A 419 -32.11 8.53 3.66
C ALA A 419 -32.45 9.49 2.52
N GLY A 420 -33.69 9.48 2.07
CA GLY A 420 -34.19 10.33 1.00
C GLY A 420 -35.62 10.75 1.27
N TYR A 421 -36.00 11.92 0.73
CA TYR A 421 -37.38 12.39 0.78
C TYR A 421 -37.93 12.50 -0.64
N ASN A 422 -39.07 11.88 -0.91
CA ASN A 422 -39.75 12.00 -2.19
C ASN A 422 -41.25 12.28 -1.99
N ALA A 423 -41.94 12.77 -3.03
CA ALA A 423 -43.33 13.19 -2.93
C ALA A 423 -44.32 12.04 -2.62
N GLN A 424 -43.97 10.80 -2.99
CA GLN A 424 -44.85 9.63 -2.88
C GLN A 424 -44.65 8.88 -1.54
N ASP A 425 -43.41 8.54 -1.22
CA ASP A 425 -42.98 7.79 -0.03
C ASP A 425 -42.69 8.67 1.19
N LYS A 426 -42.60 9.98 1.02
CA LYS A 426 -42.08 10.91 2.04
C LYS A 426 -40.67 10.46 2.43
N LEU A 427 -40.44 10.15 3.71
CA LEU A 427 -39.15 9.67 4.20
C LEU A 427 -38.92 8.21 3.82
N THR A 428 -37.81 7.95 3.15
CA THR A 428 -37.28 6.63 2.82
C THR A 428 -35.84 6.51 3.29
N GLY A 429 -35.36 5.29 3.46
CA GLY A 429 -33.96 5.06 3.72
C GLY A 429 -33.57 3.60 3.65
N ASN A 430 -32.27 3.37 3.71
CA ASN A 430 -31.67 2.05 3.72
C ASN A 430 -30.56 1.99 4.77
N ILE A 431 -30.55 0.93 5.54
CA ILE A 431 -29.44 0.57 6.43
C ILE A 431 -28.90 -0.75 5.90
N SER A 432 -27.62 -0.79 5.56
CA SER A 432 -26.98 -2.00 5.05
C SER A 432 -25.64 -2.23 5.69
N ILE A 433 -25.41 -3.48 6.08
CA ILE A 433 -24.19 -3.97 6.70
C ILE A 433 -23.67 -5.12 5.83
N GLY A 434 -22.52 -4.92 5.23
CA GLY A 434 -21.86 -5.91 4.38
C GLY A 434 -20.55 -6.36 5.02
N TRP A 435 -20.38 -7.66 5.16
CA TRP A 435 -19.12 -8.30 5.50
C TRP A 435 -18.58 -8.99 4.25
N PRO A 436 -17.74 -8.31 3.46
CA PRO A 436 -16.98 -8.97 2.41
C PRO A 436 -15.90 -9.85 3.04
N ASN A 437 -15.50 -10.91 2.34
CA ASN A 437 -14.43 -11.82 2.76
C ASN A 437 -14.63 -12.45 4.15
N VAL A 438 -15.84 -12.90 4.44
CA VAL A 438 -16.19 -13.57 5.71
C VAL A 438 -15.26 -14.76 5.94
N LEU A 439 -14.67 -14.81 7.14
CA LEU A 439 -13.68 -15.83 7.54
C LEU A 439 -12.47 -15.95 6.59
N GLY A 440 -12.17 -14.91 5.81
CA GLY A 440 -11.06 -14.92 4.86
C GLY A 440 -11.29 -15.75 3.60
N ARG A 441 -12.52 -16.24 3.35
CA ARG A 441 -12.82 -17.20 2.27
C ARG A 441 -13.26 -16.53 0.95
N GLY A 442 -13.33 -15.20 0.91
CA GLY A 442 -13.93 -14.46 -0.20
C GLY A 442 -15.45 -14.49 -0.20
N TRP A 443 -16.07 -15.02 0.85
CA TRP A 443 -17.52 -15.05 1.05
C TRP A 443 -18.05 -13.66 1.35
N THR A 444 -19.21 -13.31 0.84
CA THR A 444 -19.86 -12.04 1.16
C THR A 444 -21.17 -12.32 1.88
N LEU A 445 -21.37 -11.66 3.03
CA LEU A 445 -22.62 -11.64 3.76
C LEU A 445 -23.12 -10.20 3.81
N ASP A 446 -24.33 -9.95 3.31
CA ASP A 446 -24.96 -8.64 3.30
C ASP A 446 -26.29 -8.71 4.05
N LEU A 447 -26.48 -7.78 4.98
CA LEU A 447 -27.76 -7.50 5.64
C LEU A 447 -28.23 -6.13 5.16
N SER A 448 -29.47 -6.03 4.72
CA SER A 448 -30.04 -4.75 4.32
C SER A 448 -31.47 -4.60 4.81
N TYR A 449 -31.77 -3.44 5.35
CA TYR A 449 -33.09 -3.00 5.75
C TYR A 449 -33.43 -1.71 5.02
N GLU A 450 -34.37 -1.79 4.09
CA GLU A 450 -34.95 -0.66 3.39
C GLU A 450 -36.27 -0.29 4.07
N PHE A 451 -36.42 0.96 4.50
CA PHE A 451 -37.62 1.45 5.15
C PHE A 451 -38.22 2.61 4.36
N GLY A 452 -39.55 2.65 4.33
CA GLY A 452 -40.31 3.65 3.61
C GLY A 452 -41.80 3.43 3.82
N LYS A 453 -42.60 4.41 3.38
CA LYS A 453 -44.05 4.31 3.46
C LYS A 453 -44.60 3.22 2.54
N LEU A 454 -44.20 3.20 1.26
CA LEU A 454 -44.69 2.20 0.31
C LEU A 454 -43.90 0.90 0.35
N LYS A 455 -42.60 0.93 0.68
CA LYS A 455 -41.76 -0.27 0.67
C LYS A 455 -40.99 -0.43 1.97
N ASN A 456 -41.07 -1.62 2.54
CA ASN A 456 -40.23 -2.04 3.66
C ASN A 456 -39.64 -3.41 3.31
N ASN A 457 -38.32 -3.55 3.32
CA ASN A 457 -37.66 -4.78 2.92
C ASN A 457 -36.49 -5.09 3.85
N PHE A 458 -36.54 -6.25 4.49
CA PHE A 458 -35.40 -6.82 5.19
C PHE A 458 -34.84 -7.98 4.35
N SER A 459 -33.54 -7.99 4.08
CA SER A 459 -32.90 -9.10 3.36
C SER A 459 -31.53 -9.45 3.88
N ILE A 460 -31.24 -10.75 3.87
CA ILE A 460 -29.96 -11.37 4.16
C ILE A 460 -29.49 -12.05 2.87
N SER A 461 -28.30 -11.73 2.39
CA SER A 461 -27.72 -12.32 1.19
C SER A 461 -26.35 -12.88 1.50
N PHE A 462 -26.17 -14.17 1.28
CA PHE A 462 -24.87 -14.84 1.30
C PHE A 462 -24.43 -15.16 -0.12
N THR A 463 -23.15 -14.93 -0.43
CA THR A 463 -22.55 -15.24 -1.74
C THR A 463 -21.18 -15.88 -1.56
N GLU A 464 -21.00 -17.07 -2.15
CA GLU A 464 -19.72 -17.70 -2.40
C GLU A 464 -19.37 -17.60 -3.89
N PRO A 465 -18.43 -16.74 -4.32
CA PRO A 465 -18.16 -16.52 -5.73
C PRO A 465 -17.45 -17.65 -6.49
N TRP A 466 -16.76 -18.59 -5.81
CA TRP A 466 -15.94 -19.63 -6.46
C TRP A 466 -16.17 -21.03 -5.84
N LEU A 467 -17.40 -21.51 -5.89
CA LEU A 467 -17.78 -22.83 -5.42
C LEU A 467 -16.92 -23.92 -6.08
N PHE A 468 -16.38 -24.82 -5.25
CA PHE A 468 -15.45 -25.89 -5.64
C PHE A 468 -14.17 -25.39 -6.34
N ASP A 469 -13.71 -24.18 -6.00
CA ASP A 469 -12.53 -23.54 -6.60
C ASP A 469 -12.65 -23.38 -8.13
N THR A 470 -13.89 -23.34 -8.64
CA THR A 470 -14.23 -23.04 -10.04
C THR A 470 -14.93 -21.68 -10.12
N PRO A 471 -15.00 -21.00 -11.28
CA PRO A 471 -15.71 -19.72 -11.44
C PRO A 471 -17.24 -19.90 -11.46
N THR A 472 -17.75 -20.60 -10.45
CA THR A 472 -19.14 -20.93 -10.18
C THR A 472 -19.56 -20.20 -8.90
N SER A 473 -20.40 -19.19 -9.01
CA SER A 473 -20.96 -18.49 -7.86
C SER A 473 -22.15 -19.25 -7.30
N PHE A 474 -22.19 -19.44 -5.99
CA PHE A 474 -23.34 -19.90 -5.23
C PHE A 474 -23.83 -18.78 -4.32
N GLY A 475 -25.12 -18.66 -4.11
CA GLY A 475 -25.65 -17.69 -3.16
C GLY A 475 -27.00 -18.12 -2.60
N PHE A 476 -27.31 -17.55 -1.45
CA PHE A 476 -28.58 -17.75 -0.78
C PHE A 476 -29.11 -16.42 -0.29
N ASP A 477 -30.39 -16.17 -0.53
CA ASP A 477 -31.10 -14.98 -0.10
C ASP A 477 -32.24 -15.37 0.85
N LEU A 478 -32.40 -14.62 1.92
CA LEU A 478 -33.62 -14.58 2.72
C LEU A 478 -34.15 -13.16 2.69
N TYR A 479 -35.46 -13.00 2.54
CA TYR A 479 -36.05 -11.68 2.54
C TYR A 479 -37.48 -11.69 3.07
N ASN A 480 -37.85 -10.55 3.64
CA ASN A 480 -39.20 -10.22 4.04
C ASN A 480 -39.51 -8.81 3.52
N THR A 481 -40.38 -8.76 2.53
CA THR A 481 -40.74 -7.54 1.82
C THR A 481 -42.22 -7.24 2.05
N ARG A 482 -42.52 -6.01 2.45
CA ARG A 482 -43.85 -5.41 2.39
C ARG A 482 -43.84 -4.29 1.35
N TRP A 483 -44.72 -4.39 0.37
CA TRP A 483 -44.91 -3.37 -0.66
C TRP A 483 -46.38 -2.96 -0.73
N THR A 484 -46.67 -1.71 -0.38
CA THR A 484 -47.98 -1.09 -0.55
C THR A 484 -48.06 -0.41 -1.91
N TRP A 485 -48.87 -0.95 -2.81
CA TRP A 485 -49.25 -0.32 -4.07
C TRP A 485 -50.40 0.65 -3.80
N SER A 486 -50.09 1.94 -3.72
CA SER A 486 -51.05 2.96 -3.28
C SER A 486 -52.34 2.93 -4.11
N GLY A 487 -53.47 2.68 -3.44
CA GLY A 487 -54.79 2.59 -4.06
C GLY A 487 -55.17 1.20 -4.59
N TYR A 488 -54.25 0.23 -4.58
CA TYR A 488 -54.47 -1.11 -5.13
C TYR A 488 -54.47 -2.19 -4.04
N TYR A 489 -53.33 -2.50 -3.43
CA TYR A 489 -53.19 -3.54 -2.42
C TYR A 489 -51.85 -3.42 -1.67
N THR A 490 -51.76 -4.05 -0.51
CA THR A 490 -50.50 -4.29 0.20
C THR A 490 -50.06 -5.73 -0.02
N GLU A 491 -48.85 -5.92 -0.52
CA GLU A 491 -48.24 -7.23 -0.77
C GLU A 491 -47.18 -7.53 0.29
N TYR A 492 -47.24 -8.73 0.86
CA TYR A 492 -46.22 -9.29 1.74
C TYR A 492 -45.60 -10.51 1.07
N ARG A 493 -44.28 -10.50 0.94
CA ARG A 493 -43.48 -11.62 0.44
C ARG A 493 -42.45 -12.00 1.48
N THR A 494 -42.51 -13.23 1.98
CA THR A 494 -41.50 -13.77 2.88
C THR A 494 -40.98 -15.07 2.30
N GLY A 495 -39.69 -15.15 2.05
CA GLY A 495 -39.13 -16.33 1.40
C GLY A 495 -37.63 -16.32 1.31
N GLY A 496 -37.14 -17.26 0.52
CA GLY A 496 -35.74 -17.35 0.20
C GLY A 496 -35.48 -17.82 -1.21
N ALA A 497 -34.25 -17.63 -1.66
CA ALA A 497 -33.81 -18.09 -2.96
C ALA A 497 -32.41 -18.67 -2.90
N ILE A 498 -32.18 -19.73 -3.67
CA ILE A 498 -30.85 -20.27 -3.95
C ILE A 498 -30.47 -19.83 -5.35
N ARG A 499 -29.22 -19.39 -5.51
CA ARG A 499 -28.65 -18.90 -6.76
C ARG A 499 -27.41 -19.71 -7.09
N LEU A 500 -27.31 -20.13 -8.35
CA LEU A 500 -26.10 -20.73 -8.91
C LEU A 500 -25.79 -20.02 -10.22
N GLY A 501 -24.54 -19.63 -10.44
CA GLY A 501 -24.11 -18.94 -11.65
C GLY A 501 -22.73 -19.40 -12.06
N ARG A 502 -22.47 -19.51 -13.35
CA ARG A 502 -21.16 -19.91 -13.86
C ARG A 502 -20.77 -19.07 -15.07
N LYS A 503 -19.54 -18.58 -15.07
CA LYS A 503 -18.94 -17.96 -16.26
C LYS A 503 -18.38 -19.03 -17.17
N LEU A 504 -18.72 -18.95 -18.45
CA LEU A 504 -18.22 -19.90 -19.45
C LEU A 504 -16.88 -19.40 -20.01
N TRP A 505 -15.95 -20.33 -20.19
CA TRP A 505 -14.66 -20.07 -20.84
C TRP A 505 -14.82 -19.98 -22.38
N ARG A 506 -15.78 -20.72 -22.94
CA ARG A 506 -16.25 -20.61 -24.34
C ARG A 506 -17.77 -20.81 -24.40
N PRO A 507 -18.52 -19.94 -25.12
CA PRO A 507 -18.11 -18.67 -25.72
C PRO A 507 -17.68 -17.63 -24.66
N ARG A 508 -16.73 -16.76 -25.01
CA ARG A 508 -16.28 -15.68 -24.11
C ARG A 508 -17.44 -14.74 -23.78
N TYR A 509 -17.39 -14.13 -22.60
CA TYR A 509 -18.37 -13.15 -22.11
C TYR A 509 -19.76 -13.69 -21.77
N VAL A 510 -19.96 -15.02 -21.85
CA VAL A 510 -21.24 -15.65 -21.53
C VAL A 510 -21.23 -16.21 -20.12
N SER A 511 -22.31 -15.98 -19.40
CA SER A 511 -22.59 -16.59 -18.11
C SER A 511 -23.98 -17.19 -18.10
N ILE A 512 -24.13 -18.30 -17.39
CA ILE A 512 -25.41 -18.98 -17.18
C ILE A 512 -25.69 -18.93 -15.68
N SER A 513 -26.93 -18.61 -15.31
CA SER A 513 -27.37 -18.66 -13.93
C SER A 513 -28.74 -19.31 -13.79
N GLY A 514 -28.93 -19.98 -12.66
CA GLY A 514 -30.18 -20.52 -12.19
C GLY A 514 -30.51 -19.95 -10.82
N ARG A 515 -31.77 -19.61 -10.60
CA ARG A 515 -32.30 -19.17 -9.32
C ARG A 515 -33.54 -19.99 -9.00
N TYR A 516 -33.51 -20.69 -7.88
CA TYR A 516 -34.69 -21.33 -7.31
C TYR A 516 -35.22 -20.46 -6.18
N LYS A 517 -36.51 -20.12 -6.21
CA LYS A 517 -37.16 -19.22 -5.25
C LYS A 517 -38.34 -19.96 -4.61
N LEU A 518 -38.44 -19.84 -3.29
CA LEU A 518 -39.56 -20.37 -2.51
C LEU A 518 -40.03 -19.28 -1.55
N GLU A 519 -41.22 -18.75 -1.76
CA GLU A 519 -41.74 -17.62 -0.97
C GLU A 519 -43.24 -17.74 -0.68
N SER A 520 -43.66 -17.28 0.49
CA SER A 520 -45.05 -17.07 0.84
C SER A 520 -45.48 -15.67 0.41
N VAL A 521 -46.53 -15.60 -0.41
CA VAL A 521 -47.12 -14.36 -0.90
C VAL A 521 -48.47 -14.16 -0.23
N LYS A 522 -48.73 -12.94 0.24
CA LYS A 522 -50.01 -12.53 0.82
C LYS A 522 -50.37 -11.14 0.30
N TYR A 523 -51.63 -10.97 -0.10
CA TYR A 523 -52.19 -9.66 -0.43
C TYR A 523 -53.21 -9.24 0.64
N GLU A 524 -53.14 -7.98 1.07
CA GLU A 524 -54.05 -7.34 2.04
C GLU A 524 -54.45 -5.95 1.53
N ASP A 525 -55.36 -5.27 2.24
CA ASP A 525 -55.77 -3.88 1.98
C ASP A 525 -56.15 -3.61 0.51
N ILE A 526 -56.90 -4.54 -0.10
CA ILE A 526 -57.31 -4.43 -1.50
C ILE A 526 -58.28 -3.25 -1.63
N GLY A 527 -57.83 -2.19 -2.29
CA GLY A 527 -58.56 -0.94 -2.45
C GLY A 527 -59.65 -1.03 -3.51
N SER A 528 -60.63 -0.14 -3.43
CA SER A 528 -61.75 -0.05 -4.39
C SER A 528 -61.31 0.26 -5.83
N ASN A 529 -60.10 0.76 -6.02
CA ASN A 529 -59.54 1.07 -7.35
C ASN A 529 -58.81 -0.12 -7.98
N TYR A 530 -58.67 -1.24 -7.26
CA TYR A 530 -58.19 -2.47 -7.84
C TYR A 530 -59.20 -3.00 -8.87
N THR A 531 -58.79 -3.07 -10.13
CA THR A 531 -59.59 -3.66 -11.20
C THR A 531 -59.04 -5.06 -11.49
N PRO A 532 -59.78 -6.14 -11.18
CA PRO A 532 -59.29 -7.49 -11.42
C PRO A 532 -59.11 -7.77 -12.91
N SER A 533 -58.07 -8.53 -13.24
CA SER A 533 -57.93 -9.08 -14.58
C SER A 533 -58.90 -10.25 -14.74
N PRO A 534 -59.61 -10.40 -15.88
CA PRO A 534 -60.47 -11.56 -16.13
C PRO A 534 -59.75 -12.91 -16.00
N ALA A 535 -58.43 -12.91 -16.19
CA ALA A 535 -57.58 -14.10 -16.10
C ALA A 535 -57.02 -14.37 -14.70
N TYR A 536 -56.99 -13.37 -13.80
CA TYR A 536 -56.40 -13.51 -12.47
C TYR A 536 -56.93 -12.43 -11.52
N ASP A 537 -57.75 -12.84 -10.55
CA ASP A 537 -58.35 -11.97 -9.54
C ASP A 537 -57.83 -12.32 -8.15
N ILE A 538 -57.03 -11.42 -7.55
CA ILE A 538 -56.47 -11.61 -6.22
C ILE A 538 -57.53 -11.58 -5.11
N THR A 539 -58.74 -11.06 -5.35
CA THR A 539 -59.82 -11.01 -4.34
C THR A 539 -60.53 -12.34 -4.16
N GLN A 540 -60.49 -13.22 -5.17
CA GLN A 540 -61.14 -14.52 -5.17
C GLN A 540 -60.21 -15.65 -4.67
N ILE A 541 -58.97 -15.29 -4.34
CA ILE A 541 -57.94 -16.22 -3.91
C ILE A 541 -57.77 -16.12 -2.40
N ASP A 542 -57.80 -17.26 -1.72
CA ASP A 542 -57.42 -17.33 -0.32
C ASP A 542 -55.88 -17.21 -0.18
N TRP A 543 -55.45 -16.24 0.63
CA TRP A 543 -54.05 -15.90 0.89
C TRP A 543 -53.72 -16.21 2.36
N PRO A 544 -52.51 -16.71 2.68
CA PRO A 544 -51.29 -16.73 1.88
C PRO A 544 -51.18 -17.93 0.91
N ARG A 545 -50.40 -17.76 -0.15
CA ARG A 545 -50.02 -18.85 -1.07
C ARG A 545 -48.52 -19.00 -1.20
N ILE A 546 -48.09 -20.23 -1.42
CA ILE A 546 -46.68 -20.54 -1.66
C ILE A 546 -46.38 -20.41 -3.15
N GLU A 547 -45.43 -19.53 -3.48
CA GLU A 547 -44.80 -19.41 -4.79
C GLU A 547 -43.50 -20.23 -4.81
N SER A 548 -43.41 -21.17 -5.73
CA SER A 548 -42.18 -21.91 -6.01
C SER A 548 -41.81 -21.66 -7.47
N SER A 549 -40.63 -21.11 -7.73
CA SER A 549 -40.22 -20.73 -9.08
C SER A 549 -38.76 -21.06 -9.38
N VAL A 550 -38.50 -21.42 -10.64
CA VAL A 550 -37.15 -21.56 -11.19
C VAL A 550 -36.97 -20.53 -12.28
N LEU A 551 -35.94 -19.70 -12.14
CA LEU A 551 -35.49 -18.75 -13.14
C LEU A 551 -34.16 -19.23 -13.72
N LEU A 552 -34.10 -19.37 -15.04
CA LEU A 552 -32.89 -19.63 -15.80
C LEU A 552 -32.53 -18.38 -16.59
N ALA A 553 -31.28 -17.95 -16.52
CA ALA A 553 -30.80 -16.79 -17.26
C ALA A 553 -29.49 -17.08 -17.98
N ILE A 554 -29.39 -16.56 -19.19
CA ILE A 554 -28.17 -16.52 -19.99
C ILE A 554 -27.84 -15.05 -20.21
N GLU A 555 -26.63 -14.65 -19.81
CA GLU A 555 -26.14 -13.29 -19.96
C GLU A 555 -24.86 -13.27 -20.80
N ARG A 556 -24.81 -12.38 -21.80
CA ARG A 556 -23.61 -12.03 -22.55
C ARG A 556 -23.23 -10.58 -22.26
N ASP A 557 -22.17 -10.37 -21.48
CA ASP A 557 -21.65 -9.03 -21.14
C ASP A 557 -20.27 -8.78 -21.73
N SER A 558 -20.24 -8.03 -22.82
CA SER A 558 -19.02 -7.65 -23.57
C SER A 558 -18.57 -6.22 -23.29
N ARG A 559 -19.13 -5.55 -22.27
CA ARG A 559 -18.81 -4.16 -21.94
C ARG A 559 -17.36 -4.01 -21.47
N ASP A 560 -16.75 -2.89 -21.82
CA ASP A 560 -15.42 -2.49 -21.37
C ASP A 560 -15.37 -2.05 -19.90
N SER A 561 -16.46 -1.49 -19.39
CA SER A 561 -16.63 -1.08 -17.99
C SER A 561 -18.01 -1.45 -17.46
N ARG A 562 -18.10 -1.83 -16.18
CA ARG A 562 -19.37 -2.20 -15.53
C ARG A 562 -20.25 -0.99 -15.18
N VAL A 563 -19.63 0.16 -14.93
CA VAL A 563 -20.29 1.36 -14.40
C VAL A 563 -20.53 2.40 -15.51
N PHE A 564 -19.50 2.69 -16.32
CA PHE A 564 -19.56 3.65 -17.42
C PHE A 564 -19.00 3.00 -18.69
N ALA A 565 -19.80 2.15 -19.34
CA ALA A 565 -19.38 1.45 -20.56
C ALA A 565 -19.28 2.42 -21.74
N SER A 566 -18.18 2.37 -22.50
CA SER A 566 -18.00 3.13 -23.74
C SER A 566 -18.08 2.24 -24.99
N LYS A 567 -17.86 0.93 -24.83
CA LYS A 567 -17.90 -0.07 -25.91
C LYS A 567 -18.51 -1.39 -25.41
N GLY A 568 -19.14 -2.14 -26.33
CA GLY A 568 -19.73 -3.46 -26.06
C GLY A 568 -21.22 -3.41 -25.70
N SER A 569 -21.80 -4.58 -25.42
CA SER A 569 -23.23 -4.75 -25.11
C SER A 569 -23.43 -5.75 -23.96
N ARG A 570 -24.53 -5.60 -23.20
CA ARG A 570 -24.98 -6.55 -22.19
C ARG A 570 -26.37 -7.07 -22.54
N ASN A 571 -26.44 -8.33 -22.96
CA ASN A 571 -27.70 -8.98 -23.34
C ASN A 571 -28.02 -10.05 -22.32
N THR A 572 -29.24 -10.06 -21.79
CA THR A 572 -29.74 -11.05 -20.84
C THR A 572 -31.05 -11.61 -21.36
N ILE A 573 -31.11 -12.94 -21.46
CA ILE A 573 -32.34 -13.70 -21.69
C ILE A 573 -32.63 -14.42 -20.38
N SER A 574 -33.82 -14.25 -19.83
CA SER A 574 -34.22 -14.95 -18.62
C SER A 574 -35.64 -15.51 -18.74
N PHE A 575 -35.80 -16.74 -18.31
CA PHE A 575 -37.05 -17.47 -18.29
C PHE A 575 -37.35 -17.92 -16.87
N GLU A 576 -38.49 -17.51 -16.32
CA GLU A 576 -38.99 -17.95 -15.02
C GLU A 576 -40.25 -18.78 -15.20
N ASN A 577 -40.27 -19.96 -14.59
CA ASN A 577 -41.43 -20.83 -14.50
C ASN A 577 -41.77 -21.05 -13.02
N SER A 578 -43.02 -20.76 -12.65
CA SER A 578 -43.56 -20.99 -11.32
C SER A 578 -44.75 -21.95 -11.40
N GLY A 579 -44.88 -22.86 -10.42
CA GLY A 579 -45.92 -23.88 -10.44
C GLY A 579 -45.56 -25.16 -11.21
N GLY A 580 -46.57 -25.98 -11.49
CA GLY A 580 -46.44 -27.23 -12.25
C GLY A 580 -45.48 -28.23 -11.58
N ILE A 581 -44.44 -28.66 -12.30
CA ILE A 581 -43.47 -29.69 -11.85
C ILE A 581 -42.67 -29.24 -10.61
N ILE A 582 -42.54 -27.93 -10.40
CA ILE A 582 -41.75 -27.34 -9.32
C ILE A 582 -42.62 -27.17 -8.04
N GLY A 583 -43.92 -27.45 -8.13
CA GLY A 583 -44.89 -27.25 -7.07
C GLY A 583 -45.21 -25.76 -6.84
N GLY A 584 -45.95 -25.48 -5.76
CA GLY A 584 -46.47 -24.13 -5.47
C GLY A 584 -47.92 -23.95 -5.95
N GLN A 585 -48.58 -22.93 -5.40
CA GLN A 585 -50.00 -22.63 -5.62
C GLN A 585 -50.21 -21.43 -6.56
N ILE A 586 -49.12 -20.82 -7.00
CA ILE A 586 -49.10 -19.69 -7.93
C ILE A 586 -48.39 -20.18 -9.19
N GLU A 587 -49.08 -20.10 -10.33
CA GLU A 587 -48.56 -20.61 -11.60
C GLU A 587 -48.42 -19.47 -12.60
N PHE A 588 -47.23 -19.33 -13.18
CA PHE A 588 -46.98 -18.40 -14.27
C PHE A 588 -45.70 -18.74 -15.01
N GLN A 589 -45.60 -18.21 -16.23
CA GLN A 589 -44.37 -18.20 -17.02
C GLN A 589 -44.03 -16.76 -17.41
N LYS A 590 -42.76 -16.38 -17.22
CA LYS A 590 -42.25 -15.07 -17.59
C LYS A 590 -41.01 -15.22 -18.43
N LEU A 591 -40.98 -14.50 -19.55
CA LEU A 591 -39.81 -14.37 -20.41
C LEU A 591 -39.40 -12.91 -20.45
N TRP A 592 -38.15 -12.63 -20.12
CA TRP A 592 -37.57 -11.30 -20.25
C TRP A 592 -36.37 -11.33 -21.18
N LEU A 593 -36.34 -10.34 -22.07
CA LEU A 593 -35.22 -9.99 -22.91
C LEU A 593 -34.78 -8.58 -22.53
N LYS A 594 -33.53 -8.44 -22.10
CA LYS A 594 -32.92 -7.15 -21.77
C LYS A 594 -31.63 -7.01 -22.60
N SER A 595 -31.49 -5.92 -23.34
CA SER A 595 -30.30 -5.62 -24.16
C SER A 595 -29.69 -4.29 -23.76
#